data_AF-G1T7K4-F1
#
_entry.id   AF-G1T7K4-F1
#
_cell.length_a   1.000
_cell.length_b   1.000
_cell.length_c   1.000
_cell.angle_alpha   90.00
_cell.angle_beta   90.00
_cell.angle_gamma   90.00
#
_symmetry.space_group_name_H-M   'P 1'
#
loop_
_entity.id
_entity.type
_entity.pdbx_description
1 polymer ?
#
loop_
_entity_poly.entity_id
_entity_poly.type
_entity_poly.pdbx_seq_one_letter_code
_entity_poly.pdbx_strand_id
1 'polypeptide(L)'
;MQWKYPSTWNQKEQDWSFSSASFTLIWGFTMTTVTVTTVTTDVPARGKTEENSALYDSTSAHIIEETEYVKKIRSTLEKIRNQMFKNEVGPNSTNHKLNAKHQGNIPNGSDSEMDPTCCGSDLLREKMKRKDLQLLQMNKENEILKIKLEASREAGAAALRNVAQKLFDNYQTQAEDTRRKHEDSKHSLQVNKLEKEQKLKQHVENLNQIAEKLEEKQSHITELENLVQRMEKEKRTLLERKLSLENKLLQLKSSAACTKSCQDLQVEISILQEQISHLQFVIHSQHQNLCSIIQEMEGLKSNLKEQDQKIEHLKEKVNKLEAQNKELKTKVALWSETPKTKVSKAVSTSELKTEGTSPYLMLIRLRK
;
A
#
# COMPACT_ATOMS: atom_id res chain seq x y z
N MET A 1 8.99 6.61 22.57
CA MET A 1 9.47 7.92 23.06
C MET A 1 8.28 8.65 23.66
N GLN A 2 8.14 8.61 24.99
CA GLN A 2 7.17 9.44 25.70
C GLN A 2 7.67 10.88 25.62
N TRP A 3 6.91 11.75 24.97
CA TRP A 3 7.10 13.20 25.08
C TRP A 3 6.73 13.58 26.52
N LYS A 4 7.71 13.55 27.43
CA LYS A 4 7.57 14.19 28.72
C LYS A 4 7.58 15.69 28.45
N TYR A 5 6.40 16.30 28.45
CA TYR A 5 6.30 17.74 28.65
C TYR A 5 7.13 18.11 29.88
N PRO A 6 8.04 19.10 29.79
CA PRO A 6 8.66 19.65 30.98
C PRO A 6 7.53 20.16 31.87
N SER A 7 7.37 19.59 33.06
CA SER A 7 6.36 20.00 34.06
C SER A 7 6.44 21.50 34.40
N THR A 8 7.53 22.16 34.02
CA THR A 8 7.77 23.59 34.11
C THR A 8 6.88 24.43 33.19
N TRP A 9 6.34 23.87 32.09
CA TRP A 9 5.45 24.60 31.17
C TRP A 9 4.07 24.82 31.79
N ASN A 10 3.45 23.79 32.37
CA ASN A 10 2.17 23.91 33.09
C ASN A 10 2.29 24.83 34.32
N GLN A 11 3.42 24.80 35.02
CA GLN A 11 3.65 25.68 36.16
C GLN A 11 3.76 27.15 35.72
N LYS A 12 4.49 27.44 34.63
CA LYS A 12 4.60 28.78 34.06
C LYS A 12 3.29 29.28 33.46
N GLU A 13 2.45 28.39 32.93
CA GLU A 13 1.11 28.74 32.43
C GLU A 13 0.16 29.20 33.54
N GLN A 14 0.28 28.62 34.74
CA GLN A 14 -0.45 29.08 35.92
C GLN A 14 0.08 30.42 36.45
N ASP A 15 1.40 30.62 36.47
CA ASP A 15 2.01 31.90 36.87
C ASP A 15 1.60 33.04 35.92
N TRP A 16 1.49 32.78 34.62
CA TRP A 16 1.01 33.75 33.63
C TRP A 16 -0.48 34.06 33.77
N SER A 17 -1.30 33.05 34.08
CA SER A 17 -2.73 33.26 34.35
C SER A 17 -2.92 34.15 35.58
N PHE A 18 -2.04 34.00 36.59
CA PHE A 18 -2.03 34.83 37.79
C PHE A 18 -1.55 36.27 37.52
N SER A 19 -0.53 36.44 36.67
CA SER A 19 -0.01 37.75 36.26
C SER A 19 -1.00 38.51 35.36
N SER A 20 -1.62 37.81 34.40
CA SER A 20 -2.71 38.33 33.56
C SER A 20 -3.92 38.74 34.40
N ALA A 21 -4.39 37.90 35.34
CA ALA A 21 -5.49 38.24 36.24
C ALA A 21 -5.17 39.45 37.14
N SER A 22 -3.91 39.58 37.58
CA SER A 22 -3.44 40.76 38.33
C SER A 22 -3.49 42.02 37.47
N PHE A 23 -3.15 41.92 36.18
CA PHE A 23 -3.28 42.99 35.19
C PHE A 23 -4.73 43.41 34.95
N THR A 24 -5.65 42.44 34.81
CA THR A 24 -7.09 42.69 34.61
C THR A 24 -7.74 43.34 35.83
N LEU A 25 -7.29 43.00 37.04
CA LEU A 25 -7.75 43.62 38.29
C LEU A 25 -7.25 45.05 38.47
N ILE A 26 -6.08 45.39 37.92
CA ILE A 26 -5.49 46.74 38.03
C ILE A 26 -6.06 47.69 36.96
N TRP A 27 -6.52 47.18 35.81
CA TRP A 27 -6.99 48.00 34.67
C TRP A 27 -8.40 47.73 34.15
N GLY A 28 -9.24 46.98 34.89
CA GLY A 28 -10.69 46.96 34.71
C GLY A 28 -11.18 46.75 33.27
N PHE A 29 -10.70 45.74 32.56
CA PHE A 29 -11.17 45.41 31.21
C PHE A 29 -11.99 44.11 31.25
N THR A 30 -13.32 44.21 31.16
CA THR A 30 -14.21 43.06 31.01
C THR A 30 -14.13 42.53 29.58
N MET A 31 -13.43 41.41 29.35
CA MET A 31 -13.51 40.67 28.08
C MET A 31 -14.82 39.87 28.06
N THR A 32 -15.82 40.39 27.35
CA THR A 32 -17.05 39.65 27.03
C THR A 32 -16.75 38.59 25.99
N THR A 33 -16.51 37.35 26.42
CA THR A 33 -16.47 36.18 25.52
C THR A 33 -17.89 35.83 25.07
N VAL A 34 -18.21 36.13 23.82
CA VAL A 34 -19.43 35.68 23.14
C VAL A 34 -19.22 34.23 22.69
N THR A 35 -19.89 33.30 23.36
CA THR A 35 -20.04 31.90 22.93
C THR A 35 -21.05 31.82 21.80
N VAL A 36 -20.60 31.55 20.57
CA VAL A 36 -21.49 31.16 19.47
C VAL A 36 -21.56 29.64 19.42
N THR A 37 -22.61 29.10 20.02
CA THR A 37 -23.10 27.74 19.83
C THR A 37 -23.82 27.67 18.49
N THR A 38 -23.34 26.85 17.56
CA THR A 38 -24.18 26.33 16.46
C THR A 38 -23.99 24.82 16.35
N VAL A 39 -25.05 24.13 16.78
CA VAL A 39 -25.36 22.74 16.44
C VAL A 39 -25.90 22.74 15.01
N THR A 40 -25.51 21.78 14.17
CA THR A 40 -26.34 20.70 13.56
C THR A 40 -25.72 20.22 12.23
N THR A 41 -25.67 18.90 12.06
CA THR A 41 -25.70 18.07 10.82
C THR A 41 -25.31 18.68 9.47
N ASP A 42 -24.38 18.03 8.74
CA ASP A 42 -24.74 17.20 7.59
C ASP A 42 -23.57 16.40 7.00
N VAL A 43 -23.87 15.16 6.60
CA VAL A 43 -23.06 14.31 5.72
C VAL A 43 -23.25 14.78 4.28
N PRO A 44 -22.20 14.85 3.47
CA PRO A 44 -22.34 14.30 2.12
C PRO A 44 -21.11 13.53 1.61
N ALA A 45 -21.41 12.72 0.61
CA ALA A 45 -20.62 11.61 0.10
C ALA A 45 -19.62 11.98 -1.03
N ARG A 46 -18.73 11.02 -1.26
CA ARG A 46 -18.19 10.60 -2.57
C ARG A 46 -17.15 11.51 -3.23
N GLY A 47 -15.87 11.13 -3.05
CA GLY A 47 -14.78 11.40 -3.97
C GLY A 47 -14.18 10.08 -4.47
N LYS A 48 -14.35 9.80 -5.76
CA LYS A 48 -13.72 8.68 -6.47
C LYS A 48 -12.26 9.03 -6.75
N THR A 49 -11.34 8.13 -6.47
CA THR A 49 -10.07 8.05 -7.20
C THR A 49 -9.73 6.58 -7.42
N GLU A 50 -9.78 6.19 -8.68
CA GLU A 50 -9.21 4.96 -9.22
C GLU A 50 -7.70 4.96 -9.01
N GLU A 51 -7.17 3.92 -8.38
CA GLU A 51 -5.81 3.45 -8.68
C GLU A 51 -5.81 1.91 -8.62
N ASN A 52 -5.98 1.31 -9.80
CA ASN A 52 -5.21 0.20 -10.33
C ASN A 52 -4.58 -0.77 -9.31
N SER A 53 -5.41 -1.58 -8.67
CA SER A 53 -4.99 -2.89 -8.19
C SER A 53 -5.54 -3.92 -9.15
N ALA A 54 -4.75 -4.26 -10.18
CA ALA A 54 -4.92 -5.49 -10.96
C ALA A 54 -4.59 -6.69 -10.07
N LEU A 55 -5.37 -6.84 -9.00
CA LEU A 55 -5.48 -8.07 -8.26
C LEU A 55 -6.37 -8.96 -9.12
N TYR A 56 -5.92 -10.20 -9.33
CA TYR A 56 -6.62 -11.26 -10.02
C TYR A 56 -7.92 -11.59 -9.27
N ASP A 57 -8.88 -10.67 -9.33
CA ASP A 57 -10.26 -10.91 -8.98
C ASP A 57 -10.83 -11.66 -10.16
N SER A 58 -10.70 -12.98 -10.09
CA SER A 58 -11.53 -13.89 -10.87
C SER A 58 -12.97 -13.53 -10.59
N THR A 59 -13.50 -12.64 -11.44
CA THR A 59 -14.87 -12.17 -11.41
C THR A 59 -15.75 -13.41 -11.44
N SER A 60 -16.84 -13.44 -10.66
CA SER A 60 -17.81 -14.56 -10.65
C SER A 60 -18.11 -15.10 -12.06
N ALA A 61 -18.18 -14.22 -13.06
CA ALA A 61 -18.30 -14.55 -14.48
C ALA A 61 -17.18 -15.47 -15.02
N HIS A 62 -15.92 -15.23 -14.67
CA HIS A 62 -14.77 -16.04 -15.07
C HIS A 62 -14.80 -17.44 -14.45
N ILE A 63 -15.19 -17.56 -13.18
CA ILE A 63 -15.38 -18.88 -12.53
C ILE A 63 -16.52 -19.64 -13.21
N ILE A 64 -17.62 -18.97 -13.55
CA ILE A 64 -18.74 -19.58 -14.27
C ILE A 64 -18.28 -20.06 -15.66
N GLU A 65 -17.54 -19.24 -16.41
CA GLU A 65 -17.00 -19.59 -17.72
C GLU A 65 -16.06 -20.80 -17.66
N GLU A 66 -15.11 -20.82 -16.72
CA GLU A 66 -14.21 -21.95 -16.48
C GLU A 66 -15.00 -23.23 -16.11
N THR A 67 -16.07 -23.11 -15.29
CA THR A 67 -16.89 -24.27 -14.95
C THR A 67 -17.71 -24.81 -16.14
N GLU A 68 -18.19 -23.94 -17.03
CA GLU A 68 -18.86 -24.33 -18.28
C GLU A 68 -17.88 -24.97 -19.27
N TYR A 69 -16.66 -24.45 -19.38
CA TYR A 69 -15.59 -25.04 -20.18
C TYR A 69 -15.24 -26.45 -19.71
N VAL A 70 -15.09 -26.65 -18.39
CA VAL A 70 -14.86 -27.97 -17.78
C VAL A 70 -16.05 -28.91 -18.02
N LYS A 71 -17.29 -28.45 -17.95
CA LYS A 71 -18.48 -29.25 -18.30
C LYS A 71 -18.45 -29.69 -19.76
N LYS A 72 -18.06 -28.81 -20.68
CA LYS A 72 -17.96 -29.10 -22.12
C LYS A 72 -16.88 -30.14 -22.43
N ILE A 73 -15.72 -30.05 -21.78
CA ILE A 73 -14.66 -31.07 -21.86
C ILE A 73 -15.19 -32.41 -21.35
N ARG A 74 -15.84 -32.43 -20.18
CA ARG A 74 -16.40 -33.65 -19.58
C ARG A 74 -17.43 -34.31 -20.48
N SER A 75 -18.34 -33.53 -21.07
CA SER A 75 -19.33 -34.03 -22.03
C SER A 75 -18.66 -34.62 -23.28
N THR A 76 -17.59 -34.00 -23.76
CA THR A 76 -16.84 -34.48 -24.94
C THR A 76 -16.10 -35.78 -24.63
N LEU A 77 -15.42 -35.86 -23.47
CA LEU A 77 -14.78 -37.10 -23.01
C LEU A 77 -15.80 -38.22 -22.77
N GLU A 78 -16.98 -37.89 -22.25
CA GLU A 78 -18.08 -38.85 -22.07
C GLU A 78 -18.65 -39.33 -23.41
N LYS A 79 -18.72 -38.47 -24.43
CA LYS A 79 -19.09 -38.88 -25.80
C LYS A 79 -18.05 -39.80 -26.41
N ILE A 80 -16.76 -39.49 -26.25
CA ILE A 80 -15.65 -40.35 -26.71
C ILE A 80 -15.71 -41.71 -26.00
N ARG A 81 -15.91 -41.72 -24.68
CA ARG A 81 -16.09 -42.95 -23.89
C ARG A 81 -17.28 -43.75 -24.41
N ASN A 82 -18.43 -43.12 -24.59
CA ASN A 82 -19.62 -43.79 -25.13
C ASN A 82 -19.39 -44.31 -26.56
N GLN A 83 -18.62 -43.60 -27.39
CA GLN A 83 -18.28 -44.06 -28.74
C GLN A 83 -17.32 -45.25 -28.74
N MET A 84 -16.36 -45.28 -27.80
CA MET A 84 -15.42 -46.40 -27.68
C MET A 84 -16.03 -47.64 -27.02
N PHE A 85 -17.04 -47.47 -26.15
CA PHE A 85 -17.59 -48.57 -25.34
C PHE A 85 -19.04 -48.97 -25.69
N LYS A 86 -19.78 -48.23 -26.52
CA LYS A 86 -21.13 -48.62 -26.98
C LYS A 86 -21.15 -49.48 -28.25
N ASN A 87 -20.01 -49.85 -28.81
CA ASN A 87 -19.94 -50.79 -29.95
C ASN A 87 -19.93 -52.27 -29.53
N GLU A 88 -20.01 -52.58 -28.23
CA GLU A 88 -20.02 -53.97 -27.73
C GLU A 88 -21.41 -54.52 -27.34
N VAL A 89 -22.49 -53.75 -27.53
CA VAL A 89 -23.87 -54.26 -27.40
C VAL A 89 -24.66 -53.83 -28.64
N GLY A 90 -24.80 -54.77 -29.58
CA GLY A 90 -25.38 -54.53 -30.90
C GLY A 90 -26.88 -54.22 -30.91
N PRO A 91 -27.35 -53.58 -32.00
CA PRO A 91 -28.72 -53.72 -32.47
C PRO A 91 -28.79 -54.26 -33.91
N ASN A 92 -29.64 -55.27 -34.08
CA ASN A 92 -30.06 -55.84 -35.35
C ASN A 92 -30.69 -54.78 -36.29
N SER A 93 -30.30 -54.79 -37.57
CA SER A 93 -31.16 -54.51 -38.73
C SER A 93 -30.61 -55.33 -39.92
N THR A 94 -31.21 -56.47 -40.26
CA THR A 94 -32.37 -56.65 -41.13
C THR A 94 -32.09 -56.30 -42.60
N ASN A 95 -31.71 -57.35 -43.35
CA ASN A 95 -31.94 -57.62 -44.77
C ASN A 95 -31.18 -56.82 -45.86
N HIS A 96 -30.26 -57.50 -46.55
CA HIS A 96 -30.48 -57.83 -47.96
C HIS A 96 -29.93 -59.24 -48.30
N LYS A 97 -30.88 -60.13 -48.63
CA LYS A 97 -30.70 -61.50 -49.09
C LYS A 97 -31.14 -61.58 -50.55
N LEU A 98 -30.26 -61.99 -51.47
CA LEU A 98 -30.56 -62.71 -52.72
C LEU A 98 -29.29 -63.52 -53.06
N ASN A 99 -29.25 -64.82 -52.73
CA ASN A 99 -29.69 -65.96 -53.56
C ASN A 99 -28.62 -66.44 -54.55
N ALA A 100 -28.06 -67.63 -54.32
CA ALA A 100 -28.16 -68.77 -55.24
C ALA A 100 -27.28 -69.95 -54.78
N LYS A 101 -27.94 -71.00 -54.24
CA LYS A 101 -27.47 -72.39 -54.24
C LYS A 101 -28.59 -73.21 -54.89
N HIS A 102 -28.20 -74.17 -55.75
CA HIS A 102 -28.94 -75.16 -56.56
C HIS A 102 -28.77 -74.91 -58.08
N GLN A 103 -28.49 -75.88 -58.96
CA GLN A 103 -28.33 -77.34 -58.90
C GLN A 103 -27.91 -77.83 -60.31
N GLY A 104 -27.14 -78.92 -60.39
CA GLY A 104 -27.18 -79.97 -61.43
C GLY A 104 -26.85 -79.63 -62.90
N ASN A 105 -25.82 -80.28 -63.46
CA ASN A 105 -25.97 -81.49 -64.29
C ASN A 105 -24.66 -81.85 -65.00
N ILE A 106 -24.33 -83.14 -64.98
CA ILE A 106 -23.41 -83.80 -65.91
C ILE A 106 -24.07 -83.84 -67.30
N PRO A 107 -23.31 -83.79 -68.39
CA PRO A 107 -23.26 -84.98 -69.24
C PRO A 107 -21.82 -85.37 -69.63
N ASN A 108 -21.57 -86.66 -69.44
CA ASN A 108 -20.82 -87.59 -70.27
C ASN A 108 -19.44 -87.22 -70.85
N GLY A 109 -18.53 -88.19 -70.65
CA GLY A 109 -17.28 -88.24 -71.34
C GLY A 109 -17.41 -88.31 -72.86
N SER A 110 -16.31 -87.94 -73.50
CA SER A 110 -15.77 -88.58 -74.69
C SER A 110 -14.29 -88.25 -74.70
N ASP A 111 -13.49 -89.29 -74.82
CA ASP A 111 -12.08 -89.21 -75.16
C ASP A 111 -11.90 -88.33 -76.40
N SER A 112 -10.95 -87.41 -76.34
CA SER A 112 -10.33 -86.80 -77.51
C SER A 112 -9.00 -86.20 -77.09
N GLU A 113 -7.94 -86.95 -77.34
CA GLU A 113 -6.61 -86.41 -77.61
C GLU A 113 -6.69 -85.13 -78.45
N MET A 114 -6.15 -84.02 -77.96
CA MET A 114 -5.18 -83.17 -78.67
C MET A 114 -4.74 -81.98 -77.80
N ASP A 115 -3.43 -81.95 -77.55
CA ASP A 115 -2.53 -80.85 -77.16
C ASP A 115 -3.05 -79.52 -76.60
N PRO A 116 -2.56 -79.12 -75.41
CA PRO A 116 -2.52 -77.72 -75.00
C PRO A 116 -1.12 -77.32 -74.50
N THR A 117 -0.19 -76.98 -75.41
CA THR A 117 1.11 -76.45 -74.96
C THR A 117 1.58 -75.26 -75.79
N CYS A 118 1.13 -74.06 -75.38
CA CYS A 118 1.92 -72.81 -75.44
C CYS A 118 1.34 -71.69 -74.54
N CYS A 119 0.02 -71.60 -74.31
CA CYS A 119 -0.59 -70.41 -73.70
C CYS A 119 -0.62 -70.32 -72.15
N GLY A 120 -0.38 -71.42 -71.41
CA GLY A 120 -0.46 -71.44 -69.93
C GLY A 120 0.76 -70.84 -69.22
N SER A 121 1.96 -71.11 -69.76
CA SER A 121 3.23 -70.69 -69.18
C SER A 121 3.46 -69.18 -69.29
N ASP A 122 3.02 -68.57 -70.39
CA ASP A 122 3.15 -67.11 -70.60
C ASP A 122 2.18 -66.32 -69.73
N LEU A 123 0.96 -66.83 -69.49
CA LEU A 123 0.01 -66.21 -68.57
C LEU A 123 0.51 -66.20 -67.13
N LEU A 124 1.18 -67.28 -66.69
CA LEU A 124 1.79 -67.35 -65.36
C LEU A 124 2.97 -66.39 -65.22
N ARG A 125 3.84 -66.33 -66.23
CA ARG A 125 4.98 -65.39 -66.28
C ARG A 125 4.50 -63.93 -66.18
N GLU A 126 3.44 -63.58 -66.90
CA GLU A 126 2.88 -62.23 -66.89
C GLU A 126 2.19 -61.87 -65.57
N LYS A 127 1.53 -62.85 -64.92
CA LYS A 127 0.99 -62.68 -63.56
C LYS A 127 2.11 -62.47 -62.53
N MET A 128 3.24 -63.16 -62.68
CA MET A 128 4.39 -62.99 -61.79
C MET A 128 5.01 -61.60 -61.94
N LYS A 129 5.28 -61.15 -63.18
CA LYS A 129 5.76 -59.78 -63.44
C LYS A 129 4.84 -58.70 -62.86
N ARG A 130 3.52 -58.88 -62.97
CA ARG A 130 2.54 -57.96 -62.36
C ARG A 130 2.64 -57.93 -60.84
N LYS A 131 2.80 -59.09 -60.20
CA LYS A 131 3.00 -59.17 -58.74
C LYS A 131 4.32 -58.54 -58.31
N ASP A 132 5.40 -58.73 -59.06
CA ASP A 132 6.70 -58.12 -58.76
C ASP A 132 6.65 -56.60 -58.89
N LEU A 133 5.97 -56.08 -59.90
CA LEU A 133 5.73 -54.65 -60.05
C LEU A 133 4.90 -54.08 -58.88
N GLN A 134 3.87 -54.82 -58.45
CA GLN A 134 3.05 -54.46 -57.29
C GLN A 134 3.85 -54.48 -55.98
N LEU A 135 4.73 -55.47 -55.78
CA LEU A 135 5.63 -55.53 -54.63
C LEU A 135 6.61 -54.35 -54.61
N LEU A 136 7.19 -54.00 -55.77
CA LEU A 136 8.07 -52.85 -55.90
C LEU A 136 7.36 -51.54 -55.56
N GLN A 137 6.10 -51.40 -56.00
CA GLN A 137 5.27 -50.24 -55.66
C GLN A 137 4.96 -50.19 -54.15
N MET A 138 4.51 -51.30 -53.55
CA MET A 138 4.26 -51.34 -52.10
C MET A 138 5.53 -51.09 -51.28
N ASN A 139 6.70 -51.53 -51.75
CA ASN A 139 7.96 -51.27 -51.07
C ASN A 139 8.32 -49.78 -51.08
N LYS A 140 8.12 -49.09 -52.22
CA LYS A 140 8.29 -47.63 -52.30
C LYS A 140 7.30 -46.89 -51.39
N GLU A 141 6.05 -47.33 -51.36
CA GLU A 141 5.02 -46.76 -50.47
C GLU A 141 5.40 -46.95 -49.00
N ASN A 142 5.91 -48.12 -48.60
CA ASN A 142 6.39 -48.37 -47.24
C ASN A 142 7.57 -47.45 -46.84
N GLU A 143 8.54 -47.23 -47.73
CA GLU A 143 9.65 -46.31 -47.47
C GLU A 143 9.13 -44.86 -47.28
N ILE A 144 8.17 -44.43 -48.10
CA ILE A 144 7.53 -43.11 -47.95
C ILE A 144 6.78 -43.02 -46.61
N LEU A 145 6.04 -44.05 -46.23
CA LEU A 145 5.31 -44.10 -44.97
C LEU A 145 6.26 -44.04 -43.76
N LYS A 146 7.41 -44.71 -43.85
CA LYS A 146 8.45 -44.67 -42.81
C LYS A 146 8.99 -43.26 -42.63
N ILE A 147 9.35 -42.57 -43.72
CA ILE A 147 9.82 -41.18 -43.68
C ILE A 147 8.74 -40.26 -43.09
N LYS A 148 7.48 -40.43 -43.51
CA LYS A 148 6.35 -39.62 -42.99
C LYS A 148 6.13 -39.84 -41.50
N LEU A 149 6.24 -41.09 -41.04
CA LEU A 149 6.13 -41.44 -39.63
C LEU A 149 7.25 -40.81 -38.81
N GLU A 150 8.50 -40.90 -39.27
CA GLU A 150 9.67 -40.27 -38.63
C GLU A 150 9.54 -38.75 -38.59
N ALA A 151 9.15 -38.12 -39.71
CA ALA A 151 8.90 -36.68 -39.77
C ALA A 151 7.76 -36.23 -38.82
N SER A 152 6.67 -37.00 -38.73
CA SER A 152 5.58 -36.70 -37.79
C SER A 152 6.02 -36.85 -36.33
N ARG A 153 6.89 -37.82 -36.03
CA ARG A 153 7.46 -38.00 -34.69
C ARG A 153 8.40 -36.86 -34.32
N GLU A 154 9.30 -36.46 -35.23
CA GLU A 154 10.22 -35.34 -35.00
C GLU A 154 9.47 -34.02 -34.86
N ALA A 155 8.47 -33.76 -35.71
CA ALA A 155 7.62 -32.58 -35.59
C ALA A 155 6.89 -32.53 -34.23
N GLY A 156 6.39 -33.68 -33.75
CA GLY A 156 5.79 -33.80 -32.42
C GLY A 156 6.78 -33.53 -31.29
N ALA A 157 7.99 -34.11 -31.36
CA ALA A 157 9.04 -33.88 -30.37
C ALA A 157 9.53 -32.43 -30.36
N ALA A 158 9.68 -31.81 -31.53
CA ALA A 158 10.05 -30.40 -31.68
C ALA A 158 8.97 -29.46 -31.11
N ALA A 159 7.68 -29.77 -31.34
CA ALA A 159 6.58 -29.02 -30.74
C ALA A 159 6.60 -29.08 -29.21
N LEU A 160 6.83 -30.27 -28.63
CA LEU A 160 6.96 -30.45 -27.18
C LEU A 160 8.15 -29.67 -26.61
N ARG A 161 9.32 -29.73 -27.27
CA ARG A 161 10.50 -28.94 -26.88
C ARG A 161 10.22 -27.45 -26.92
N ASN A 162 9.55 -26.95 -27.97
CA ASN A 162 9.20 -25.53 -28.09
C ASN A 162 8.24 -25.06 -26.99
N VAL A 163 7.23 -25.87 -26.67
CA VAL A 163 6.27 -25.56 -25.59
C VAL A 163 6.98 -25.58 -24.23
N ALA A 164 7.83 -26.57 -23.97
CA ALA A 164 8.60 -26.65 -22.73
C ALA A 164 9.54 -25.44 -22.56
N GLN A 165 10.25 -25.05 -23.62
CA GLN A 165 11.14 -23.89 -23.61
C GLN A 165 10.36 -22.59 -23.34
N LYS A 166 9.27 -22.34 -24.07
CA LYS A 166 8.42 -21.16 -23.85
C LYS A 166 7.87 -21.10 -22.43
N LEU A 167 7.45 -22.25 -21.88
CA LEU A 167 6.97 -22.32 -20.51
C LEU A 167 8.07 -21.92 -19.53
N PHE A 168 9.28 -22.45 -19.70
CA PHE A 168 10.43 -22.10 -18.88
C PHE A 168 10.80 -20.61 -18.98
N ASP A 169 10.90 -20.08 -20.20
CA ASP A 169 11.23 -18.67 -20.44
C ASP A 169 10.19 -17.73 -19.81
N ASN A 170 8.90 -18.08 -19.91
CA ASN A 170 7.82 -17.33 -19.28
C ASN A 170 7.93 -17.34 -17.75
N TYR A 171 8.20 -18.51 -17.14
CA TYR A 171 8.39 -18.61 -15.69
C TYR A 171 9.61 -17.81 -15.23
N GLN A 172 10.72 -17.89 -15.96
CA GLN A 172 11.92 -17.13 -15.64
C GLN A 172 11.67 -15.63 -15.73
N THR A 173 11.07 -15.17 -16.83
CA THR A 173 10.74 -13.75 -17.04
C THR A 173 9.80 -13.24 -15.94
N GLN A 174 8.75 -14.00 -15.61
CA GLN A 174 7.81 -13.64 -14.55
C GLN A 174 8.49 -13.57 -13.17
N ALA A 175 9.40 -14.50 -12.86
CA ALA A 175 10.16 -14.49 -11.61
C ALA A 175 11.11 -13.28 -11.54
N GLU A 176 11.76 -12.92 -12.64
CA GLU A 176 12.64 -11.75 -12.69
C GLU A 176 11.86 -10.44 -12.58
N ASP A 177 10.71 -10.33 -13.25
CA ASP A 177 9.84 -9.15 -13.19
C ASP A 177 9.26 -8.94 -11.79
N THR A 178 8.80 -10.01 -11.13
CA THR A 178 8.29 -9.93 -9.75
C THR A 178 9.39 -9.54 -8.77
N ARG A 179 10.61 -10.08 -8.94
CA ARG A 179 11.79 -9.67 -8.16
C ARG A 179 12.14 -8.20 -8.39
N ARG A 180 12.14 -7.72 -9.65
CA ARG A 180 12.43 -6.33 -9.99
C ARG A 180 11.42 -5.37 -9.35
N LYS A 181 10.12 -5.66 -9.51
CA LYS A 181 9.04 -4.88 -8.87
C LYS A 181 9.19 -4.82 -7.35
N HIS A 182 9.60 -5.92 -6.72
CA HIS A 182 9.85 -5.95 -5.28
C HIS A 182 11.02 -5.04 -4.87
N GLU A 183 12.16 -5.11 -5.57
CA GLU A 183 13.29 -4.22 -5.28
C GLU A 183 12.95 -2.76 -5.57
N ASP A 184 12.23 -2.45 -6.65
CA ASP A 184 11.76 -1.09 -6.95
C ASP A 184 10.84 -0.56 -5.85
N SER A 185 9.89 -1.38 -5.38
CA SER A 185 9.00 -1.02 -4.28
C SER A 185 9.76 -0.78 -2.97
N LYS A 186 10.80 -1.59 -2.70
CA LYS A 186 11.66 -1.44 -1.53
C LYS A 186 12.50 -0.17 -1.61
N HIS A 187 13.08 0.14 -2.76
CA HIS A 187 13.81 1.39 -2.99
C HIS A 187 12.89 2.60 -2.85
N SER A 188 11.69 2.57 -3.46
CA SER A 188 10.70 3.64 -3.31
C SER A 188 10.30 3.87 -1.85
N LEU A 189 10.05 2.79 -1.09
CA LEU A 189 9.76 2.88 0.34
C LEU A 189 10.92 3.49 1.12
N GLN A 190 12.16 3.13 0.80
CA GLN A 190 13.35 3.66 1.46
C GLN A 190 13.54 5.16 1.19
N VAL A 191 13.36 5.59 -0.06
CA VAL A 191 13.40 7.01 -0.44
C VAL A 191 12.30 7.79 0.28
N ASN A 192 11.06 7.27 0.29
CA ASN A 192 9.96 7.93 0.99
C ASN A 192 10.22 8.05 2.50
N LYS A 193 10.77 7.01 3.13
CA LYS A 193 11.19 7.05 4.54
C LYS A 193 12.18 8.19 4.80
N LEU A 194 13.24 8.28 3.99
CA LEU A 194 14.26 9.32 4.14
C LEU A 194 13.69 10.73 3.93
N GLU A 195 12.81 10.90 2.94
CA GLU A 195 12.15 12.18 2.67
C GLU A 195 11.28 12.62 3.88
N LYS A 196 10.52 11.69 4.47
CA LYS A 196 9.70 11.96 5.66
C LYS A 196 10.56 12.28 6.88
N GLU A 197 11.67 11.59 7.06
CA GLU A 197 12.64 11.85 8.13
C GLU A 197 13.29 13.24 7.99
N GLN A 198 13.66 13.62 6.77
CA GLN A 198 14.20 14.95 6.49
C GLN A 198 13.16 16.05 6.75
N LYS A 199 11.91 15.86 6.32
CA LYS A 199 10.81 16.79 6.63
C LYS A 199 10.59 16.95 8.13
N LEU A 200 10.62 15.84 8.87
CA LEU A 200 10.52 15.88 10.34
C LEU A 200 11.67 16.67 10.95
N LYS A 201 12.91 16.45 10.50
CA LYS A 201 14.08 17.19 10.98
C LYS A 201 13.93 18.70 10.73
N GLN A 202 13.44 19.10 9.56
CA GLN A 202 13.17 20.51 9.26
C GLN A 202 12.10 21.11 10.18
N HIS A 203 11.03 20.37 10.47
CA HIS A 203 10.00 20.83 11.40
C HIS A 203 10.53 20.98 12.82
N VAL A 204 11.38 20.06 13.30
CA VAL A 204 12.03 20.16 14.61
C VAL A 204 12.93 21.38 14.68
N GLU A 205 13.73 21.64 13.63
CA GLU A 205 14.58 22.83 13.55
C GLU A 205 13.75 24.13 13.59
N ASN A 206 12.67 24.20 12.82
CA ASN A 206 11.76 25.35 12.84
C ASN A 206 11.11 25.57 14.22
N LEU A 207 10.73 24.48 14.91
CA LEU A 207 10.17 24.56 16.26
C LEU A 207 11.21 25.08 17.26
N ASN A 208 12.46 24.62 17.16
CA ASN A 208 13.55 25.13 18.01
C ASN A 208 13.76 26.63 17.79
N GLN A 209 13.78 27.11 16.55
CA GLN A 209 13.90 28.54 16.24
C GLN A 209 12.73 29.37 16.80
N ILE A 210 11.52 28.82 16.77
CA ILE A 210 10.35 29.47 17.39
C ILE A 210 10.50 29.50 18.92
N ALA A 211 10.98 28.42 19.53
CA ALA A 211 11.20 28.32 20.96
C ALA A 211 12.27 29.31 21.44
N GLU A 212 13.39 29.45 20.71
CA GLU A 212 14.46 30.42 20.99
C GLU A 212 13.91 31.85 20.92
N LYS A 213 13.20 32.21 19.85
CA LYS A 213 12.57 33.54 19.73
C LYS A 213 11.57 33.83 20.83
N LEU A 214 10.82 32.81 21.27
CA LEU A 214 9.87 32.95 22.38
C LEU A 214 10.61 33.22 23.70
N GLU A 215 11.73 32.53 23.94
CA GLU A 215 12.57 32.75 25.12
C GLU A 215 13.21 34.15 25.12
N GLU A 216 13.72 34.61 23.97
CA GLU A 216 14.24 35.97 23.80
C GLU A 216 13.18 37.03 24.12
N LYS A 217 11.97 36.88 23.56
CA LYS A 217 10.84 37.78 23.81
C LYS A 217 10.44 37.76 25.29
N GLN A 218 10.48 36.59 25.94
CA GLN A 218 10.20 36.46 27.37
C GLN A 218 11.25 37.17 28.24
N SER A 219 12.54 37.07 27.89
CA SER A 219 13.59 37.83 28.56
C SER A 219 13.32 39.33 28.43
N HIS A 220 12.98 39.78 27.23
CA HIS A 220 12.71 41.19 26.97
C HIS A 220 11.48 41.73 27.73
N ILE A 221 10.41 40.94 27.84
CA ILE A 221 9.25 41.24 28.70
C ILE A 221 9.71 41.43 30.15
N THR A 222 10.51 40.50 30.67
CA THR A 222 11.00 40.54 32.05
C THR A 222 11.87 41.78 32.31
N GLU A 223 12.69 42.18 31.34
CA GLU A 223 13.50 43.40 31.42
C GLU A 223 12.65 44.67 31.46
N LEU A 224 11.64 44.76 30.58
CA LEU A 224 10.71 45.89 30.53
C LEU A 224 9.85 45.99 31.79
N GLU A 225 9.35 44.86 32.30
CA GLU A 225 8.62 44.80 33.58
C GLU A 225 9.47 45.34 34.74
N ASN A 226 10.73 44.92 34.83
CA ASN A 226 11.67 45.42 35.83
C ASN A 226 11.95 46.92 35.67
N LEU A 227 12.06 47.42 34.43
CA LEU A 227 12.24 48.84 34.15
C LEU A 227 11.02 49.65 34.62
N VAL A 228 9.81 49.25 34.22
CA VAL A 228 8.56 49.89 34.62
C VAL A 228 8.42 49.89 36.13
N GLN A 229 8.71 48.76 36.80
CA GLN A 229 8.63 48.67 38.26
C GLN A 229 9.59 49.66 38.96
N ARG A 230 10.81 49.85 38.43
CA ARG A 230 11.76 50.85 38.96
C ARG A 230 11.25 52.27 38.75
N MET A 231 10.74 52.58 37.57
CA MET A 231 10.16 53.89 37.27
C MET A 231 8.93 54.20 38.14
N GLU A 232 8.08 53.20 38.41
CA GLU A 232 6.94 53.35 39.33
C GLU A 232 7.36 53.58 40.78
N LYS A 233 8.47 52.95 41.22
CA LYS A 233 9.06 53.24 42.54
C LYS A 233 9.57 54.67 42.60
N GLU A 234 10.28 55.14 41.58
CA GLU A 234 10.78 56.51 41.48
C GLU A 234 9.63 57.53 41.43
N LYS A 235 8.57 57.26 40.67
CA LYS A 235 7.37 58.11 40.65
C LYS A 235 6.77 58.25 42.06
N ARG A 236 6.69 57.16 42.83
CA ARG A 236 6.18 57.19 44.22
C ARG A 236 7.06 58.03 45.12
N THR A 237 8.38 57.89 45.06
CA THR A 237 9.30 58.69 45.88
C THR A 237 9.25 60.19 45.53
N LEU A 238 9.11 60.53 44.25
CA LEU A 238 8.93 61.92 43.80
C LEU A 238 7.60 62.50 44.29
N LEU A 239 6.51 61.73 44.25
CA LEU A 239 5.20 62.14 44.78
C LEU A 239 5.25 62.40 46.29
N GLU A 240 5.89 61.51 47.05
CA GLU A 240 6.09 61.68 48.50
C GLU A 240 6.92 62.94 48.82
N ARG A 241 7.99 63.19 48.06
CA ARG A 241 8.81 64.41 48.19
C ARG A 241 7.98 65.66 47.88
N LYS A 242 7.22 65.65 46.79
CA LYS A 242 6.34 66.76 46.40
C LYS A 242 5.35 67.09 47.52
N LEU A 243 4.68 66.07 48.07
CA LEU A 243 3.72 66.22 49.15
C LEU A 243 4.37 66.79 50.42
N SER A 244 5.61 66.37 50.74
CA SER A 244 6.38 66.95 51.85
C SER A 244 6.67 68.44 51.66
N LEU A 245 7.02 68.87 50.44
CA LEU A 245 7.27 70.28 50.14
C LEU A 245 5.97 71.10 50.14
N GLU A 246 4.87 70.57 49.62
CA GLU A 246 3.55 71.20 49.71
C GLU A 246 3.13 71.45 51.17
N ASN A 247 3.35 70.48 52.06
CA ASN A 247 3.10 70.63 53.49
C ASN A 247 3.99 71.71 54.13
N LYS A 248 5.30 71.76 53.79
CA LYS A 248 6.21 72.81 54.27
C LYS A 248 5.79 74.19 53.77
N LEU A 249 5.34 74.28 52.50
CA LEU A 249 4.83 75.50 51.90
C LEU A 249 3.58 76.01 52.63
N LEU A 250 2.64 75.10 52.98
CA LEU A 250 1.46 75.43 53.78
C LEU A 250 1.84 75.96 55.17
N GLN A 251 2.81 75.33 55.84
CA GLN A 251 3.32 75.79 57.14
C GLN A 251 3.97 77.18 57.05
N LEU A 252 4.82 77.41 56.04
CA LEU A 252 5.48 78.71 55.82
C LEU A 252 4.49 79.82 55.43
N LYS A 253 3.44 79.52 54.67
CA LYS A 253 2.37 80.49 54.37
C LYS A 253 1.59 80.89 55.62
N SER A 254 1.46 80.00 56.60
CA SER A 254 0.83 80.33 57.89
C SER A 254 1.71 81.21 58.80
N SER A 255 3.02 81.30 58.52
CA SER A 255 3.97 82.18 59.20
C SER A 255 4.31 83.40 58.33
N ALA A 256 3.83 84.59 58.66
CA ALA A 256 3.84 85.77 57.76
C ALA A 256 5.23 86.36 57.37
N ALA A 257 6.36 85.69 57.65
CA ALA A 257 7.70 86.28 57.62
C ALA A 257 8.63 85.84 56.47
N CYS A 258 8.26 84.89 55.58
CA CYS A 258 9.23 84.35 54.61
C CYS A 258 8.67 84.19 53.17
N THR A 259 8.72 85.25 52.37
CA THR A 259 8.23 85.26 50.97
C THR A 259 9.18 84.59 49.99
N LYS A 260 10.50 84.75 50.15
CA LYS A 260 11.51 84.14 49.26
C LYS A 260 11.54 82.61 49.36
N SER A 261 11.62 82.06 50.57
CA SER A 261 11.58 80.59 50.80
C SER A 261 10.29 79.94 50.27
N CYS A 262 9.16 80.67 50.35
CA CYS A 262 7.89 80.23 49.80
C CYS A 262 7.91 80.16 48.26
N GLN A 263 8.52 81.14 47.59
CA GLN A 263 8.73 81.13 46.14
C GLN A 263 9.70 80.03 45.70
N ASP A 264 10.80 79.83 46.42
CA ASP A 264 11.78 78.77 46.13
C ASP A 264 11.15 77.38 46.21
N LEU A 265 10.35 77.12 47.26
CA LEU A 265 9.59 75.88 47.41
C LEU A 265 8.53 75.69 46.31
N GLN A 266 7.87 76.77 45.89
CA GLN A 266 6.90 76.73 44.79
C GLN A 266 7.57 76.33 43.47
N VAL A 267 8.77 76.86 43.19
CA VAL A 267 9.58 76.48 42.02
C VAL A 267 9.99 75.00 42.10
N GLU A 268 10.47 74.52 43.26
CA GLU A 268 10.83 73.10 43.43
C GLU A 268 9.63 72.17 43.24
N ILE A 269 8.43 72.55 43.73
CA ILE A 269 7.18 71.81 43.51
C ILE A 269 6.82 71.75 42.02
N SER A 270 6.96 72.86 41.29
CA SER A 270 6.71 72.89 39.84
C SER A 270 7.68 71.99 39.07
N ILE A 271 8.97 71.99 39.42
CA ILE A 271 9.99 71.11 38.82
C ILE A 271 9.65 69.64 39.08
N LEU A 272 9.31 69.27 40.33
CA LEU A 272 8.92 67.91 40.66
C LEU A 272 7.65 67.48 39.91
N GLN A 273 6.69 68.39 39.74
CA GLN A 273 5.48 68.10 38.99
C GLN A 273 5.78 67.81 37.52
N GLU A 274 6.67 68.56 36.90
CA GLU A 274 7.12 68.32 35.52
C GLU A 274 7.88 66.98 35.41
N GLN A 275 8.77 66.67 36.35
CA GLN A 275 9.47 65.37 36.40
C GLN A 275 8.50 64.20 36.54
N ILE A 276 7.48 64.31 37.40
CA ILE A 276 6.43 63.30 37.56
C ILE A 276 5.64 63.13 36.27
N SER A 277 5.26 64.23 35.60
CA SER A 277 4.53 64.18 34.32
C SER A 277 5.36 63.53 33.21
N HIS A 278 6.64 63.88 33.08
CA HIS A 278 7.54 63.23 32.12
C HIS A 278 7.69 61.73 32.41
N LEU A 279 7.92 61.36 33.67
CA LEU A 279 8.07 59.96 34.05
C LEU A 279 6.78 59.16 33.80
N GLN A 280 5.61 59.75 34.04
CA GLN A 280 4.31 59.15 33.69
C GLN A 280 4.18 58.87 32.20
N PHE A 281 4.61 59.81 31.34
CA PHE A 281 4.57 59.64 29.90
C PHE A 281 5.48 58.48 29.46
N VAL A 282 6.72 58.42 29.95
CA VAL A 282 7.64 57.32 29.62
C VAL A 282 7.09 55.98 30.12
N ILE A 283 6.55 55.91 31.35
CA ILE A 283 5.91 54.68 31.87
C ILE A 283 4.78 54.22 30.94
N HIS A 284 3.92 55.14 30.49
CA HIS A 284 2.81 54.80 29.59
C HIS A 284 3.31 54.23 28.26
N SER A 285 4.33 54.85 27.66
CA SER A 285 4.93 54.36 26.41
C SER A 285 5.56 52.96 26.57
N GLN A 286 6.24 52.70 27.69
CA GLN A 286 6.84 51.40 27.98
C GLN A 286 5.77 50.32 28.23
N HIS A 287 4.68 50.68 28.91
CA HIS A 287 3.55 49.78 29.10
C HIS A 287 2.88 49.42 27.78
N GLN A 288 2.71 50.39 26.88
CA GLN A 288 2.13 50.14 25.56
C GLN A 288 3.02 49.23 24.71
N ASN A 289 4.35 49.40 24.78
CA ASN A 289 5.30 48.48 24.15
C ASN A 289 5.18 47.06 24.73
N LEU A 290 5.13 46.93 26.06
CA LEU A 290 4.93 45.65 26.74
C LEU A 290 3.65 44.93 26.26
N CYS A 291 2.53 45.65 26.17
CA CYS A 291 1.28 45.10 25.65
C CYS A 291 1.42 44.59 24.20
N SER A 292 2.13 45.32 23.34
CA SER A 292 2.39 44.90 21.95
C SER A 292 3.18 43.58 21.91
N ILE A 293 4.20 43.44 22.75
CA ILE A 293 5.04 42.23 22.80
C ILE A 293 4.27 41.05 23.37
N ILE A 294 3.43 41.28 24.39
CA ILE A 294 2.51 40.26 24.91
C ILE A 294 1.56 39.78 23.81
N GLN A 295 1.00 40.69 23.02
CA GLN A 295 0.13 40.33 21.91
C GLN A 295 0.85 39.51 20.83
N GLU A 296 2.09 39.86 20.47
CA GLU A 296 2.92 39.06 19.56
C GLU A 296 3.13 37.62 20.09
N MET A 297 3.42 37.52 21.38
CA MET A 297 3.65 36.26 22.08
C MET A 297 2.39 35.38 22.17
N GLU A 298 1.23 35.97 22.44
CA GLU A 298 -0.07 35.28 22.39
C GLU A 298 -0.40 34.77 20.97
N GLY A 299 -0.03 35.54 19.94
CA GLY A 299 -0.13 35.12 18.54
C GLY A 299 0.73 33.88 18.25
N LEU A 300 1.99 33.89 18.69
CA LEU A 300 2.89 32.73 18.57
C LEU A 300 2.37 31.52 19.34
N LYS A 301 1.84 31.72 20.56
CA LYS A 301 1.23 30.65 21.37
C LYS A 301 0.03 30.01 20.66
N SER A 302 -0.83 30.83 20.05
CA SER A 302 -1.98 30.36 19.27
C SER A 302 -1.54 29.54 18.06
N ASN A 303 -0.48 29.97 17.35
CA ASN A 303 0.09 29.23 16.23
C ASN A 303 0.68 27.87 16.67
N LEU A 304 1.41 27.84 17.79
CA LEU A 304 1.95 26.61 18.36
C LEU A 304 0.84 25.61 18.68
N LYS A 305 -0.25 26.08 19.31
CA LYS A 305 -1.42 25.24 19.61
C LYS A 305 -2.07 24.67 18.34
N GLU A 306 -2.13 25.44 17.26
CA GLU A 306 -2.63 24.96 15.96
C GLU A 306 -1.71 23.86 15.38
N GLN A 307 -0.39 24.03 15.49
CA GLN A 307 0.56 22.99 15.07
C GLN A 307 0.44 21.72 15.91
N ASP A 308 0.25 21.84 17.24
CA ASP A 308 0.03 20.70 18.11
C ASP A 308 -1.25 19.92 17.74
N GLN A 309 -2.34 20.64 17.40
CA GLN A 309 -3.56 20.00 16.89
C GLN A 309 -3.32 19.24 15.57
N LYS A 310 -2.53 19.81 14.65
CA LYS A 310 -2.14 19.12 13.40
C LYS A 310 -1.30 17.88 13.69
N ILE A 311 -0.38 17.96 14.66
CA ILE A 311 0.43 16.81 15.10
C ILE A 311 -0.47 15.71 15.66
N GLU A 312 -1.43 16.04 16.53
CA GLU A 312 -2.38 15.05 17.08
C GLU A 312 -3.23 14.39 15.98
N HIS A 313 -3.79 15.17 15.05
CA HIS A 313 -4.52 14.61 13.91
C HIS A 313 -3.65 13.68 13.05
N LEU A 314 -2.37 14.05 12.81
CA LEU A 314 -1.44 13.19 12.09
C LEU A 314 -1.09 11.92 12.89
N LYS A 315 -0.93 12.00 14.21
CA LYS A 315 -0.73 10.83 15.08
C LYS A 315 -1.93 9.87 15.01
N GLU A 316 -3.16 10.37 15.05
CA GLU A 316 -4.37 9.55 14.88
C GLU A 316 -4.38 8.83 13.53
N LYS A 317 -4.01 9.54 12.45
CA LYS A 317 -3.90 8.94 11.12
C LYS A 317 -2.83 7.84 11.07
N VAL A 318 -1.67 8.07 11.68
CA VAL A 318 -0.60 7.07 11.78
C VAL A 318 -1.08 5.86 12.58
N ASN A 319 -1.74 6.05 13.72
CA ASN A 319 -2.28 4.96 14.53
C ASN A 319 -3.31 4.11 13.75
N LYS A 320 -4.21 4.76 12.99
CA LYS A 320 -5.16 4.06 12.13
C LYS A 320 -4.46 3.24 11.05
N LEU A 321 -3.47 3.83 10.37
CA LEU A 321 -2.68 3.13 9.35
C LEU A 321 -1.84 1.99 9.96
N GLU A 322 -1.31 2.15 11.17
CA GLU A 322 -0.56 1.12 11.87
C GLU A 322 -1.47 -0.07 12.26
N ALA A 323 -2.68 0.21 12.72
CA ALA A 323 -3.68 -0.82 13.01
C ALA A 323 -4.07 -1.58 11.73
N GLN A 324 -4.33 -0.88 10.63
CA GLN A 324 -4.58 -1.50 9.32
C GLN A 324 -3.40 -2.34 8.83
N ASN A 325 -2.16 -1.85 9.03
CA ASN A 325 -0.96 -2.60 8.66
C ASN A 325 -0.82 -3.87 9.50
N LYS A 326 -1.07 -3.80 10.82
CA LYS A 326 -1.11 -4.97 11.70
C LYS A 326 -2.16 -5.98 11.24
N GLU A 327 -3.36 -5.54 10.89
CA GLU A 327 -4.43 -6.40 10.37
C GLU A 327 -4.06 -7.05 9.02
N LEU A 328 -3.47 -6.29 8.10
CA LEU A 328 -2.98 -6.86 6.84
C LEU A 328 -1.85 -7.87 7.08
N LYS A 329 -0.95 -7.58 8.02
CA LYS A 329 0.14 -8.50 8.39
C LYS A 329 -0.39 -9.79 9.01
N THR A 330 -1.41 -9.74 9.88
CA THR A 330 -2.05 -10.95 10.42
C THR A 330 -2.81 -11.72 9.35
N LYS A 331 -3.50 -11.04 8.41
CA LYS A 331 -4.11 -11.70 7.25
C LYS A 331 -3.06 -12.40 6.40
N VAL A 332 -1.98 -11.73 6.02
CA VAL A 332 -0.88 -12.34 5.26
C VAL A 332 -0.29 -13.54 5.99
N ALA A 333 -0.08 -13.43 7.31
CA ALA A 333 0.38 -14.55 8.14
C ALA A 333 -0.59 -15.74 8.04
N LEU A 334 -1.90 -15.51 8.18
CA LEU A 334 -2.94 -16.53 8.03
C LEU A 334 -2.94 -17.19 6.64
N TRP A 335 -2.81 -16.41 5.56
CA TRP A 335 -2.69 -16.94 4.19
C TRP A 335 -1.39 -17.72 3.98
N SER A 336 -0.32 -17.39 4.71
CA SER A 336 0.94 -18.14 4.67
C SER A 336 0.97 -19.37 5.58
N GLU A 337 0.23 -19.36 6.69
CA GLU A 337 0.12 -20.48 7.64
C GLU A 337 -0.95 -21.48 7.26
N THR A 338 -1.97 -21.08 6.49
CA THR A 338 -2.94 -22.03 5.93
C THR A 338 -2.15 -23.03 5.08
N PRO A 339 -2.02 -24.30 5.52
CA PRO A 339 -1.30 -25.28 4.74
C PRO A 339 -2.06 -25.42 3.45
N LYS A 340 -1.37 -25.30 2.30
CA LYS A 340 -1.84 -25.84 1.02
C LYS A 340 -2.51 -27.17 1.34
N THR A 341 -3.83 -27.19 1.26
CA THR A 341 -4.65 -28.33 1.63
C THR A 341 -4.02 -29.52 0.94
N LYS A 342 -3.66 -30.54 1.72
CA LYS A 342 -2.98 -31.74 1.24
C LYS A 342 -3.78 -32.32 0.07
N VAL A 343 -3.43 -31.93 -1.15
CA VAL A 343 -3.75 -32.71 -2.34
C VAL A 343 -2.97 -34.00 -2.13
N SER A 344 -3.73 -35.07 -1.99
CA SER A 344 -3.36 -36.44 -1.68
C SER A 344 -1.89 -36.76 -1.96
N LYS A 345 -1.15 -37.05 -0.88
CA LYS A 345 0.17 -37.67 -0.93
C LYS A 345 -0.01 -39.03 -1.61
N ALA A 346 0.36 -39.10 -2.89
CA ALA A 346 0.49 -40.34 -3.60
C ALA A 346 1.42 -41.30 -2.83
N VAL A 347 1.06 -42.58 -2.87
CA VAL A 347 1.75 -43.69 -2.24
C VAL A 347 3.25 -43.65 -2.62
N SER A 348 4.09 -43.35 -1.63
CA SER A 348 5.53 -43.44 -1.75
C SER A 348 5.94 -44.89 -1.56
N THR A 349 6.01 -45.66 -2.65
CA THR A 349 6.72 -46.95 -2.65
C THR A 349 8.21 -46.67 -2.83
N SER A 350 8.94 -46.48 -1.74
CA SER A 350 10.40 -46.43 -1.80
C SER A 350 10.99 -47.06 -0.55
N GLU A 351 10.97 -48.39 -0.50
CA GLU A 351 12.04 -49.18 0.12
C GLU A 351 11.93 -50.63 -0.36
N LEU A 352 12.43 -50.88 -1.56
CA LEU A 352 12.79 -52.23 -1.99
C LEU A 352 14.09 -52.10 -2.77
N LYS A 353 15.18 -52.48 -2.10
CA LYS A 353 16.51 -52.59 -2.68
C LYS A 353 16.39 -53.47 -3.93
N THR A 354 16.50 -52.84 -5.11
CA THR A 354 16.57 -53.56 -6.38
C THR A 354 18.02 -53.81 -6.69
N GLU A 355 18.50 -54.92 -6.13
CA GLU A 355 19.70 -55.57 -6.62
C GLU A 355 19.40 -56.13 -8.03
N GLY A 356 20.04 -55.52 -9.03
CA GLY A 356 20.46 -56.18 -10.27
C GLY A 356 19.43 -56.80 -11.21
N THR A 357 18.12 -56.49 -11.15
CA THR A 357 17.15 -57.17 -12.03
C THR A 357 16.63 -56.26 -13.14
N SER A 358 17.16 -56.48 -14.35
CA SER A 358 16.75 -55.82 -15.60
C SER A 358 15.24 -56.02 -15.89
N PRO A 359 14.51 -54.98 -16.33
CA PRO A 359 13.06 -55.00 -16.56
C PRO A 359 12.54 -56.10 -17.50
N TYR A 360 13.41 -56.68 -18.33
CA TYR A 360 13.04 -57.71 -19.30
C TYR A 360 12.76 -59.09 -18.69
N LEU A 361 13.22 -59.37 -17.46
CA LEU A 361 13.01 -60.68 -16.82
C LEU A 361 11.61 -60.88 -16.23
N MET A 362 10.87 -59.80 -15.92
CA MET A 362 9.49 -59.91 -15.42
C MET A 362 8.50 -60.40 -16.48
N LEU A 363 8.74 -60.10 -17.75
CA LEU A 363 7.86 -60.49 -18.85
C LEU A 363 7.91 -61.99 -19.16
N ILE A 364 9.02 -62.67 -18.80
CA ILE A 364 9.20 -64.11 -19.07
C ILE A 364 8.39 -64.98 -18.08
N ARG A 365 8.03 -64.46 -16.90
CA ARG A 365 7.25 -65.20 -15.90
C ARG A 365 5.75 -65.23 -16.15
N LEU A 366 5.23 -64.43 -17.09
CA LEU A 366 3.80 -64.35 -17.42
C LEU A 366 3.37 -65.30 -18.55
N ARG A 367 4.28 -66.12 -19.07
CA ARG A 367 3.94 -67.27 -19.94
C ARG A 367 4.31 -68.57 -19.24
N LYS A 368 3.38 -69.10 -18.46
CA LYS A 368 3.20 -70.53 -18.25
C LYS A 368 1.74 -70.84 -18.12
#